data_AF-A0A977PWR6-F1
#
_entry.id   AF-A0A977PWR6-F1
#
_cell.length_a   1.000
_cell.length_b   1.000
_cell.length_c   1.000
_cell.angle_alpha   90.00
_cell.angle_beta   90.00
_cell.angle_gamma   90.00
#
_symmetry.space_group_name_H-M   'P 1'
#
loop_
_entity.id
_entity.type
_entity.pdbx_description
1 polymer ?
#
loop_
_entity_poly.entity_id
_entity_poly.type
_entity_poly.pdbx_seq_one_letter_code
_entity_poly.pdbx_strand_id
1 'polypeptide(L)' 'MQSLEVIPDERLGEVLDFLNYLLRPQENPQTQQDRDWLESDLSGLESYYTYEWQEGELEKGLPVKFVAETGKIEIGI' A
#
# COMPACT_ATOMS: atom_id res chain seq x y z
N MET A 1 10.12 -31.29 13.85
CA MET A 1 10.43 -30.82 12.48
C MET A 1 10.86 -32.02 11.68
N GLN A 2 10.15 -32.34 10.60
CA GLN A 2 10.57 -33.37 9.64
C GLN A 2 11.32 -32.67 8.51
N SER A 3 12.60 -32.98 8.32
CA SER A 3 13.36 -32.53 7.15
C SER A 3 13.20 -33.55 6.01
N LEU A 4 12.93 -33.06 4.80
CA LEU A 4 13.09 -33.87 3.60
C LEU A 4 14.58 -34.03 3.33
N GLU A 5 15.17 -35.16 3.74
CA GLU A 5 16.56 -35.49 3.38
C GLU A 5 16.68 -36.00 1.94
N VAL A 6 15.59 -36.56 1.39
CA VAL A 6 15.52 -37.11 0.03
C VAL A 6 14.18 -36.77 -0.59
N ILE A 7 14.19 -36.19 -1.80
CA ILE A 7 13.00 -36.00 -2.61
C ILE A 7 12.77 -37.30 -3.41
N PRO A 8 11.59 -37.94 -3.31
CA PRO A 8 11.28 -39.09 -4.15
C PRO A 8 11.32 -38.71 -5.63
N ASP A 9 11.92 -39.56 -6.48
CA ASP A 9 12.07 -39.28 -7.92
C ASP A 9 10.72 -38.99 -8.61
N GLU A 10 9.66 -39.67 -8.17
CA GLU A 10 8.28 -39.49 -8.63
C GLU A 10 7.74 -38.06 -8.41
N ARG A 11 8.29 -37.35 -7.41
CA ARG A 11 7.89 -36.01 -6.98
C ARG A 11 8.87 -34.93 -7.43
N LEU A 12 10.00 -35.31 -8.01
CA LEU A 12 11.03 -34.37 -8.44
C LEU A 12 10.48 -33.34 -9.43
N GLY A 13 9.61 -33.77 -10.36
CA GLY A 13 8.93 -32.88 -11.30
C GLY A 13 8.08 -31.81 -10.60
N GLU A 14 7.23 -32.21 -9.67
CA GLU A 14 6.37 -31.29 -8.90
C GLU A 14 7.19 -30.29 -8.07
N VAL A 15 8.31 -30.74 -7.47
CA VAL A 15 9.20 -29.85 -6.71
C VAL A 15 9.87 -28.84 -7.63
N LEU A 16 10.34 -29.25 -8.81
CA LEU A 16 10.95 -28.36 -9.79
C LEU A 16 9.95 -27.34 -10.33
N ASP A 17 8.71 -27.74 -10.59
CA ASP A 17 7.63 -26.85 -11.02
C ASP A 17 7.29 -25.82 -9.94
N PHE A 18 7.25 -26.24 -8.67
CA PHE A 18 7.03 -25.35 -7.54
C PHE A 18 8.17 -24.33 -7.36
N LEU A 19 9.42 -24.77 -7.48
CA LEU A 19 10.58 -23.88 -7.42
C LEU A 19 10.56 -22.88 -8.59
N ASN A 20 10.21 -23.32 -9.79
CA ASN A 20 10.04 -22.44 -10.95
C ASN A 20 8.92 -21.42 -10.76
N TYR A 21 7.81 -21.80 -10.11
CA TYR A 21 6.74 -20.88 -9.73
C TYR A 21 7.23 -19.82 -8.74
N LEU A 22 8.00 -20.20 -7.71
CA LEU A 22 8.55 -19.28 -6.72
C LEU A 22 9.59 -18.32 -7.31
N LEU A 23 10.39 -18.79 -8.27
CA LEU A 23 11.42 -17.99 -8.95
C LEU A 23 10.85 -17.15 -10.09
N ARG A 24 9.59 -17.38 -10.50
CA ARG A 24 8.95 -16.56 -11.52
C ARG A 24 8.85 -15.13 -10.97
N PRO A 25 9.36 -14.12 -11.69
CA PRO A 25 9.14 -12.73 -11.31
C PRO A 25 7.64 -12.52 -11.18
N GLN A 26 7.16 -12.31 -9.96
CA GLN A 26 5.85 -11.74 -9.72
C GLN A 26 5.96 -10.28 -10.12
N GLU A 27 5.99 -10.00 -11.42
CA GLU A 27 5.59 -8.69 -11.89
C GLU A 27 4.13 -8.56 -11.47
N ASN A 28 3.89 -7.85 -10.36
CA ASN A 28 2.53 -7.50 -9.99
C ASN A 28 2.00 -6.68 -11.19
N PRO A 29 0.97 -7.15 -11.92
CA PRO A 29 0.47 -6.44 -13.08
C PRO A 29 -0.04 -5.03 -12.72
N GLN A 30 -0.30 -4.77 -11.44
CA GLN A 30 -0.67 -3.45 -10.92
C GLN A 30 0.52 -2.53 -10.68
N THR A 31 1.77 -3.00 -10.72
CA THR A 31 2.95 -2.18 -10.41
C THR A 31 3.08 -0.97 -11.35
N GLN A 32 2.70 -1.11 -12.62
CA GLN A 32 2.74 0.02 -13.55
C GLN A 32 1.58 0.99 -13.29
N GLN A 33 0.38 0.48 -13.07
CA GLN A 33 -0.80 1.29 -12.77
C GLN A 33 -0.65 2.08 -11.46
N ASP A 34 -0.10 1.45 -10.42
CA ASP A 34 0.18 2.08 -9.14
C ASP A 34 1.28 3.15 -9.28
N ARG A 35 2.29 2.91 -10.12
CA ARG A 35 3.35 3.89 -10.43
C ARG A 35 2.81 5.07 -11.22
N ASP A 36 1.97 4.83 -12.23
CA ASP A 36 1.34 5.88 -13.04
C ASP A 36 0.41 6.75 -12.18
N TRP A 37 -0.35 6.13 -11.28
CA TRP A 37 -1.18 6.85 -10.30
C TRP A 37 -0.33 7.72 -9.35
N LEU A 38 0.74 7.15 -8.79
CA LEU A 38 1.63 7.84 -7.86
C LEU A 38 2.36 9.01 -8.56
N GLU A 39 2.84 8.80 -9.79
CA GLU A 39 3.54 9.83 -10.56
C GLU A 39 2.59 10.98 -10.94
N SER A 40 1.33 10.68 -11.27
CA SER A 40 0.31 11.70 -11.48
C SER A 40 0.00 12.51 -10.21
N ASP A 41 -0.14 11.86 -9.06
CA ASP A 41 -0.44 12.54 -7.78
C ASP A 41 0.71 13.46 -7.35
N LEU A 42 1.95 12.98 -7.50
CA LEU A 42 3.15 13.72 -7.12
C LEU A 42 3.58 14.79 -8.14
N SER A 43 3.11 14.72 -9.39
CA SER A 43 3.45 15.70 -10.44
C SER A 43 3.03 17.14 -10.09
N GLY A 44 2.06 17.30 -9.19
CA GLY A 44 1.61 18.61 -8.69
C GLY A 44 2.46 19.19 -7.55
N LEU A 45 3.41 18.45 -6.98
CA LEU A 45 4.20 18.91 -5.82
C LEU A 45 5.16 20.06 -6.14
N GLU A 46 5.65 20.15 -7.39
CA GLU A 46 6.49 21.28 -7.81
C GLU A 46 5.67 22.57 -7.97
N SER A 47 4.37 22.44 -8.20
CA SER A 47 3.44 23.55 -8.23
C SER A 47 2.86 23.77 -6.84
N TYR A 48 3.61 24.47 -5.99
CA TYR A 48 3.16 24.96 -4.69
C TYR A 48 2.11 26.06 -4.88
N TYR A 49 0.95 25.72 -5.44
CA TYR A 49 -0.22 26.59 -5.39
C TYR A 49 -0.73 26.55 -3.96
N THR A 50 -0.91 27.73 -3.37
CA THR A 50 -1.66 27.84 -2.12
C THR A 50 -3.01 27.15 -2.33
N TYR A 51 -3.35 26.19 -1.48
CA TYR A 51 -4.64 25.52 -1.55
C TYR A 51 -5.76 26.56 -1.47
N GLU A 52 -6.55 26.69 -2.54
CA GLU A 52 -7.71 27.58 -2.56
C GLU A 52 -8.91 26.84 -1.97
N TRP A 53 -9.27 27.19 -0.74
CA TRP A 53 -10.46 26.67 -0.06
C TRP A 53 -11.70 26.85 -0.94
N GLN A 54 -12.43 25.76 -1.16
CA GLN A 54 -13.70 25.80 -1.90
C GLN A 54 -14.85 26.25 -0.99
N GLU A 55 -15.94 26.71 -1.58
CA GLU A 55 -17.14 27.11 -0.84
C GLU A 55 -17.69 25.91 -0.03
N GLY A 56 -17.67 26.03 1.30
CA GLY A 56 -18.08 24.98 2.24
C GLY A 56 -16.93 24.24 2.93
N GLU A 57 -15.68 24.48 2.53
CA GLU A 57 -14.51 23.97 3.24
C GLU A 57 -14.11 24.89 4.40
N LEU A 58 -13.53 24.31 5.46
CA LEU A 58 -13.10 25.07 6.63
C LEU A 58 -11.80 25.82 6.32
N GLU A 59 -11.86 27.14 6.13
CA GLU A 59 -10.71 28.04 5.87
C GLU A 59 -9.51 27.84 6.83
N LYS A 60 -9.77 27.28 8.02
CA LYS A 60 -8.77 26.83 8.98
C LYS A 60 -9.26 25.54 9.64
N GLY A 61 -8.39 24.54 9.70
CA GLY A 61 -8.67 23.31 10.43
C GLY A 61 -8.97 23.63 11.90
N LEU A 62 -10.14 23.21 12.38
CA LEU A 62 -10.45 23.25 13.80
C LEU A 62 -9.54 22.22 14.51
N PRO A 63 -8.88 22.57 15.63
CA PRO A 63 -8.04 21.61 16.32
C PRO A 63 -8.92 20.48 16.86
N VAL A 64 -8.67 19.26 16.41
CA VAL A 64 -9.41 18.08 16.84
C VAL A 64 -8.53 17.22 17.76
N LYS A 65 -9.07 16.81 18.89
CA LYS A 65 -8.43 15.88 19.82
C LYS A 65 -9.21 14.57 19.87
N PHE A 66 -8.52 13.46 19.66
CA PHE A 66 -9.09 12.13 19.91
C PHE A 66 -8.93 11.76 21.38
N VAL A 67 -10.03 11.38 22.04
CA VAL A 67 -10.05 10.95 23.44
C VAL A 67 -10.19 9.43 23.46
N ALA A 68 -9.06 8.73 23.55
CA ALA A 68 -8.96 7.28 23.41
C ALA A 68 -9.84 6.51 24.42
N GLU A 69 -10.01 7.05 25.63
CA GLU A 69 -10.78 6.43 26.71
C GLU A 69 -12.28 6.38 26.42
N THR A 70 -12.77 7.30 25.58
CA THR A 70 -14.20 7.42 25.25
C THR A 70 -14.50 7.08 23.79
N GLY A 71 -13.46 6.94 22.95
CA GLY A 71 -13.58 6.76 21.51
C GLY A 71 -14.18 7.97 20.80
N LYS A 72 -14.18 9.15 21.43
CA LYS A 72 -14.80 10.36 20.90
C LYS A 72 -13.77 11.29 20.28
N ILE A 73 -14.27 12.05 19.31
CA ILE A 73 -13.57 13.15 18.66
C ILE A 73 -14.12 14.44 19.27
N GLU A 74 -13.25 15.23 19.91
CA GLU A 74 -13.58 16.54 20.46
C GLU A 74 -12.94 17.64 19.61
N ILE A 75 -13.73 18.67 19.30
CA ILE A 75 -13.24 19.86 18.61
C ILE A 75 -12.88 20.88 19.69
N GLY A 76 -11.61 21.30 19.73
CA GLY A 76 -11.14 22.35 20.62
C GLY A 76 -11.63 23.71 20.15
N ILE A 77 -12.45 24.37 20.96
CA ILE A 77 -12.81 25.79 20.82
C ILE A 77 -11.92 26.59 21.75
#